data_AF-A0A7T7XPZ1-F1
#
_entry.id   AF-A0A7T7XPZ1-F1
#
_cell.length_a   1.000
_cell.length_b   1.000
_cell.length_c   1.000
_cell.angle_alpha   90.00
_cell.angle_beta   90.00
_cell.angle_gamma   90.00
#
_symmetry.space_group_name_H-M   'P 1'
#
loop_
_entity.id
_entity.type
_entity.pdbx_description
1 polymer ?
#
loop_
_entity_poly.entity_id
_entity_poly.type
_entity_poly.pdbx_seq_one_letter_code
_entity_poly.pdbx_strand_id
1 'polypeptide(L)'
;MQLSYSKNNSKAWSFIGKKGFRNIKGELTEKIVSAVRTSVKYKYLPVGRDISYLIKNELSNELIQILFGGYSGAVEYRRKINISIENLLSSLKPKLDEGSEGVTSTMKEIFEEVSKLSLGLPFNSLETLISELKIEIADEYQTPISSKGAGLQTSSLIFLLKYIADNYPQRHNSISTYIWAIEEPESFLHPRKQREMARTLKSFTNEI
;
A
#
# COMPACT_ATOMS: atom_id res chain seq x y z
N MET A 1 -13.88 24.98 0.85
CA MET A 1 -15.20 24.32 1.01
C MET A 1 -15.50 24.28 2.48
N GLN A 2 -16.74 24.56 2.90
CA GLN A 2 -17.12 24.59 4.31
C GLN A 2 -18.26 23.60 4.55
N LEU A 3 -18.10 22.76 5.57
CA LEU A 3 -19.18 21.91 6.09
C LEU A 3 -19.94 22.71 7.14
N SER A 4 -21.25 22.79 6.98
CA SER A 4 -22.17 23.25 8.01
C SER A 4 -23.25 22.19 8.23
N TYR A 5 -23.88 22.27 9.39
CA TYR A 5 -25.00 21.41 9.76
C TYR A 5 -26.25 22.27 9.84
N SER A 6 -27.33 21.82 9.21
CA SER A 6 -28.64 22.46 9.38
C SER A 6 -29.18 22.21 10.78
N LYS A 7 -30.23 22.95 11.18
CA LYS A 7 -30.96 22.71 12.44
C LYS A 7 -31.51 21.28 12.58
N ASN A 8 -31.67 20.55 11.47
CA ASN A 8 -32.13 19.16 11.45
C ASN A 8 -30.97 18.16 11.34
N ASN A 9 -29.74 18.58 11.64
CA ASN A 9 -28.50 17.79 11.56
C ASN A 9 -28.16 17.26 10.16
N SER A 10 -28.76 17.83 9.10
CA SER A 10 -28.40 17.48 7.72
C SER A 10 -27.13 18.21 7.30
N LYS A 11 -26.21 17.47 6.67
CA LYS A 11 -24.93 18.02 6.17
C LYS A 11 -25.21 18.96 5.00
N ALA A 12 -24.76 20.20 5.11
CA ALA A 12 -24.79 21.19 4.04
C ALA A 12 -23.36 21.63 3.73
N TRP A 13 -22.99 21.53 2.46
CA TRP A 13 -21.66 21.88 2.00
C TRP A 13 -21.74 23.13 1.13
N SER A 14 -20.96 24.15 1.46
CA SER A 14 -20.90 25.39 0.70
C SER A 14 -19.52 25.57 0.05
N PHE A 15 -19.52 26.03 -1.20
CA PHE A 15 -18.29 26.37 -1.92
C PHE A 15 -18.06 27.87 -1.81
N ILE A 16 -16.86 28.22 -1.36
CA ILE A 16 -16.39 29.61 -1.24
C ILE A 16 -15.70 29.94 -2.56
N GLY A 17 -16.35 30.73 -3.40
CA GLY A 17 -15.76 31.30 -4.61
C GLY A 17 -15.34 32.75 -4.41
N LYS A 18 -14.67 33.36 -5.41
CA LYS A 18 -14.29 34.78 -5.41
C LYS A 18 -15.47 35.76 -5.22
N LYS A 19 -16.72 35.32 -5.44
CA LYS A 19 -17.95 36.12 -5.26
C LYS A 19 -18.79 35.68 -4.04
N GLY A 20 -18.21 34.95 -3.09
CA GLY A 20 -18.92 34.45 -1.90
C GLY A 20 -19.47 33.03 -2.03
N PHE A 21 -20.43 32.69 -1.16
CA PHE A 21 -21.03 31.35 -1.09
C PHE A 21 -21.95 31.10 -2.28
N ARG A 22 -21.70 30.00 -3.02
CA ARG A 22 -22.63 29.53 -4.06
C ARG A 22 -23.39 28.31 -3.55
N ASN A 23 -24.72 28.36 -3.67
CA ASN A 23 -25.59 27.19 -3.48
C ASN A 23 -25.48 26.29 -4.71
N ILE A 24 -24.90 25.12 -4.50
CA ILE A 24 -24.82 24.05 -5.50
C ILE A 24 -25.83 22.97 -5.09
N LYS A 25 -26.46 22.30 -6.06
CA LYS A 25 -27.39 21.19 -5.79
C LYS A 25 -26.71 20.16 -4.87
N GLY A 26 -27.38 19.73 -3.80
CA GLY A 26 -26.81 18.84 -2.78
C GLY A 26 -26.17 17.57 -3.35
N GLU A 27 -26.82 16.93 -4.33
CA GLU A 27 -26.31 15.74 -5.02
C GLU A 27 -24.99 15.99 -5.75
N LEU A 28 -24.84 17.16 -6.38
CA LEU A 28 -23.61 17.55 -7.08
C LEU A 28 -22.48 17.79 -6.08
N THR A 29 -22.81 18.38 -4.94
CA THR A 29 -21.86 18.61 -3.86
C THR A 29 -21.36 17.31 -3.25
N GLU A 30 -22.24 16.33 -2.99
CA GLU A 30 -21.83 15.01 -2.51
C GLU A 30 -20.91 14.30 -3.52
N LYS A 31 -21.22 14.39 -4.82
CA LYS A 31 -20.35 13.87 -5.88
C LYS A 31 -18.98 14.53 -5.88
N ILE A 32 -18.91 15.85 -5.75
CA ILE A 32 -17.64 16.58 -5.69
C ILE A 32 -16.86 16.24 -4.40
N VAL A 33 -17.53 16.20 -3.24
CA VAL A 33 -16.90 15.84 -1.97
C VAL A 33 -16.32 14.43 -2.04
N SER A 34 -17.08 13.48 -2.61
CA SER A 34 -16.63 12.11 -2.83
C SER A 34 -15.45 12.07 -3.79
N ALA A 35 -15.50 12.79 -4.91
CA ALA A 35 -14.40 12.90 -5.86
C ALA A 35 -13.13 13.47 -5.22
N VAL A 36 -13.23 14.54 -4.41
CA VAL A 36 -12.09 15.14 -3.72
C VAL A 36 -11.53 14.20 -2.64
N ARG A 37 -12.39 13.51 -1.88
CA ARG A 37 -11.96 12.54 -0.86
C ARG A 37 -11.27 11.33 -1.46
N THR A 38 -11.70 10.90 -2.64
CA THR A 38 -11.10 9.76 -3.35
C THR A 38 -9.85 10.16 -4.13
N SER A 39 -9.73 11.43 -4.54
CA SER A 39 -8.54 11.93 -5.22
C SER A 39 -7.37 12.17 -4.28
N VAL A 40 -7.59 12.44 -2.99
CA VAL A 40 -6.52 12.68 -2.03
C VAL A 40 -6.23 11.43 -1.21
N LYS A 41 -5.02 10.89 -1.37
CA LYS A 41 -4.51 9.75 -0.61
C LYS A 41 -3.55 10.24 0.47
N TYR A 42 -4.04 10.34 1.69
CA TYR A 42 -3.22 10.67 2.86
C TYR A 42 -2.60 9.40 3.45
N LYS A 43 -1.30 9.44 3.71
CA LYS A 43 -0.52 8.33 4.25
C LYS A 43 0.47 8.84 5.29
N TYR A 44 0.46 8.23 6.46
CA TYR A 44 1.32 8.60 7.58
C TYR A 44 2.34 7.50 7.86
N LEU A 45 3.61 7.89 7.95
CA LEU A 45 4.77 7.02 8.10
C LEU A 45 5.50 7.40 9.39
N PRO A 46 5.23 6.70 10.50
CA PRO A 46 5.87 6.99 11.78
C PRO A 46 7.31 6.48 11.82
N VAL A 47 8.12 7.11 12.66
CA VAL A 47 9.50 6.69 12.93
C VAL A 47 9.53 5.34 13.65
N GLY A 48 10.51 4.50 13.30
CA GLY A 48 10.81 3.28 14.04
C GLY A 48 9.86 2.10 13.79
N ARG A 49 8.86 2.22 12.89
CA ARG A 49 8.15 1.04 12.39
C ARG A 49 9.03 0.22 11.46
N ASP A 50 8.84 -1.09 11.49
CA ASP A 50 9.43 -2.01 10.52
C ASP A 50 9.00 -1.60 9.10
N ILE A 51 9.98 -1.33 8.24
CA ILE A 51 9.74 -0.96 6.84
C ILE A 51 8.98 -2.06 6.09
N SER A 52 9.24 -3.31 6.43
CA SER A 52 8.53 -4.46 5.86
C SER A 52 7.04 -4.37 6.19
N TYR A 53 6.70 -3.97 7.43
CA TYR A 53 5.31 -3.74 7.83
C TYR A 53 4.68 -2.57 7.08
N LEU A 54 5.40 -1.46 6.93
CA LEU A 54 4.90 -0.29 6.20
C LEU A 54 4.62 -0.62 4.73
N ILE A 55 5.54 -1.32 4.08
CA ILE A 55 5.38 -1.66 2.66
C ILE A 55 4.21 -2.62 2.50
N LYS A 56 4.16 -3.68 3.32
CA LYS A 56 3.09 -4.67 3.32
C LYS A 56 1.71 -4.05 3.53
N ASN A 57 1.54 -3.22 4.55
CA ASN A 57 0.20 -2.75 4.94
C ASN A 57 -0.20 -1.43 4.29
N GLU A 58 0.76 -0.54 4.02
CA GLU A 58 0.46 0.82 3.56
C GLU A 58 0.70 1.03 2.07
N LEU A 59 1.60 0.26 1.43
CA LEU A 59 2.04 0.53 0.05
C LEU A 59 1.73 -0.60 -0.94
N SER A 60 1.36 -1.80 -0.49
CA SER A 60 1.08 -2.94 -1.39
C SER A 60 0.03 -2.63 -2.46
N ASN A 61 -1.03 -1.91 -2.10
CA ASN A 61 -2.07 -1.52 -3.05
C ASN A 61 -1.54 -0.60 -4.14
N GLU A 62 -0.74 0.39 -3.76
CA GLU A 62 -0.06 1.30 -4.68
C GLU A 62 0.85 0.54 -5.63
N LEU A 63 1.66 -0.38 -5.11
CA LEU A 63 2.54 -1.23 -5.92
C LEU A 63 1.75 -2.09 -6.91
N ILE A 64 0.64 -2.70 -6.48
CA ILE A 64 -0.24 -3.46 -7.36
C ILE A 64 -0.79 -2.58 -8.48
N GLN A 65 -1.23 -1.36 -8.18
CA GLN A 65 -1.77 -0.45 -9.19
C GLN A 65 -0.70 0.04 -10.17
N ILE A 66 0.53 0.25 -9.71
CA ILE A 66 1.64 0.65 -10.59
C ILE A 66 2.05 -0.50 -11.49
N LEU A 67 2.25 -1.69 -10.92
CA LEU A 67 2.72 -2.85 -11.64
C LEU A 67 1.64 -3.46 -12.56
N PHE A 68 0.36 -3.36 -12.17
CA PHE A 68 -0.74 -4.09 -12.80
C PHE A 68 -2.02 -3.27 -13.08
N GLY A 69 -2.06 -1.97 -12.82
CA GLY A 69 -3.26 -1.12 -12.97
C GLY A 69 -3.44 -0.43 -14.33
N GLY A 70 -2.47 -0.55 -15.25
CA GLY A 70 -2.43 0.20 -16.52
C GLY A 70 -2.89 -0.58 -17.77
N TYR A 71 -3.92 -0.06 -18.47
CA TYR A 71 -4.43 -0.52 -19.78
C TYR A 71 -4.90 -1.99 -19.86
N SER A 72 -5.65 -2.32 -20.91
CA SER A 72 -6.30 -3.64 -21.09
C SER A 72 -5.33 -4.82 -20.99
N GLY A 73 -4.06 -4.63 -21.39
CA GLY A 73 -3.01 -5.65 -21.28
C GLY A 73 -2.66 -6.04 -19.84
N ALA A 74 -2.62 -5.10 -18.89
CA ALA A 74 -2.30 -5.42 -17.50
C ALA A 74 -3.43 -6.18 -16.80
N VAL A 75 -4.69 -5.92 -17.17
CA VAL A 75 -5.84 -6.68 -16.66
C VAL A 75 -5.76 -8.13 -17.11
N GLU A 76 -5.47 -8.36 -18.40
CA GLU A 76 -5.31 -9.72 -18.92
C GLU A 76 -4.10 -10.42 -18.29
N TYR A 77 -2.98 -9.70 -18.11
CA TYR A 77 -1.78 -10.22 -17.48
C TYR A 77 -2.02 -10.61 -16.01
N ARG A 78 -2.68 -9.75 -15.24
CA ARG A 78 -3.12 -10.02 -13.87
C ARG A 78 -4.01 -11.26 -13.80
N ARG A 79 -4.97 -11.39 -14.73
CA ARG A 79 -5.83 -12.58 -14.82
C ARG A 79 -5.02 -13.85 -15.10
N LYS A 80 -4.06 -13.80 -16.03
CA LYS A 80 -3.17 -14.93 -16.34
C LYS A 80 -2.38 -15.37 -15.12
N ILE A 81 -1.80 -14.44 -14.37
CA ILE A 81 -1.05 -14.76 -13.15
C ILE A 81 -1.95 -15.40 -12.10
N ASN A 82 -3.15 -14.85 -11.85
CA ASN A 82 -4.07 -15.43 -10.88
C ASN A 82 -4.49 -16.86 -11.24
N ILE A 83 -4.71 -17.16 -12.53
CA ILE A 83 -4.98 -18.53 -12.99
C ILE A 83 -3.77 -19.45 -12.72
N SER A 84 -2.55 -18.97 -12.96
CA SER A 84 -1.34 -19.74 -12.64
C SER A 84 -1.19 -20.00 -11.14
N ILE A 85 -1.53 -19.02 -10.30
CA ILE A 85 -1.54 -19.17 -8.84
C ILE A 85 -2.60 -20.20 -8.42
N GLU A 86 -3.82 -20.13 -8.94
CA GLU A 86 -4.89 -21.11 -8.66
C GLU A 86 -4.48 -22.53 -9.05
N ASN A 87 -3.86 -22.70 -10.22
CA ASN A 87 -3.33 -23.98 -10.68
C ASN A 87 -2.20 -24.51 -9.77
N LEU A 88 -1.30 -23.63 -9.33
CA LEU A 88 -0.25 -24.00 -8.37
C LEU A 88 -0.88 -24.46 -7.04
N LEU A 89 -1.82 -23.69 -6.49
CA LEU A 89 -2.47 -24.00 -5.21
C LEU A 89 -3.25 -25.32 -5.28
N SER A 90 -3.99 -25.55 -6.35
CA SER A 90 -4.71 -26.81 -6.54
C SER A 90 -3.78 -28.01 -6.67
N SER A 91 -2.60 -27.85 -7.29
CA SER A 91 -1.59 -28.91 -7.36
C SER A 91 -0.91 -29.20 -6.03
N LEU A 92 -0.69 -28.17 -5.20
CA LEU A 92 -0.03 -28.30 -3.89
C LEU A 92 -0.99 -28.77 -2.80
N LYS A 93 -2.28 -28.43 -2.92
CA LYS A 93 -3.29 -28.69 -1.89
C LYS A 93 -3.32 -30.15 -1.40
N PRO A 94 -3.31 -31.18 -2.27
CA PRO A 94 -3.30 -32.58 -1.80
C PRO A 94 -2.09 -32.90 -0.92
N LYS A 95 -0.90 -32.38 -1.26
CA LYS A 95 0.34 -32.61 -0.49
C LYS A 95 0.34 -31.86 0.83
N LEU A 96 -0.21 -30.65 0.86
CA LEU A 96 -0.39 -29.89 2.10
C LEU A 96 -1.43 -30.54 3.01
N ASP A 97 -2.53 -31.06 2.45
CA ASP A 97 -3.56 -31.78 3.21
C ASP A 97 -3.00 -33.09 3.78
N GLU A 98 -2.23 -33.87 3.01
CA GLU A 98 -1.51 -35.06 3.48
C GLU A 98 -0.55 -34.75 4.64
N GLY A 99 0.28 -33.70 4.50
CA GLY A 99 1.17 -33.26 5.57
C GLY A 99 0.41 -32.74 6.80
N SER A 100 -0.72 -32.07 6.59
CA SER A 100 -1.59 -31.58 7.67
C SER A 100 -2.19 -32.74 8.46
N GLU A 101 -2.66 -33.78 7.80
CA GLU A 101 -3.20 -34.99 8.43
C GLU A 101 -2.13 -35.72 9.25
N GLY A 102 -0.94 -35.92 8.69
CA GLY A 102 0.17 -36.57 9.39
C GLY A 102 0.60 -35.84 10.67
N VAL A 103 0.72 -34.50 10.61
CA VAL A 103 1.05 -33.73 11.81
C VAL A 103 -0.14 -33.72 12.79
N THR A 104 -1.37 -33.64 12.29
CA THR A 104 -2.58 -33.68 13.15
C THR A 104 -2.66 -34.97 13.94
N SER A 105 -2.37 -36.13 13.33
CA SER A 105 -2.41 -37.41 14.05
C SER A 105 -1.37 -37.45 15.17
N THR A 106 -0.14 -37.02 14.89
CA THR A 106 0.92 -36.96 15.92
C THR A 106 0.58 -35.97 17.04
N MET A 107 -0.01 -34.82 16.71
CA MET A 107 -0.41 -33.85 17.74
C MET A 107 -1.52 -34.40 18.64
N LYS A 108 -2.49 -35.14 18.08
CA LYS A 108 -3.61 -35.73 18.85
C LYS A 108 -3.17 -36.77 19.86
N GLU A 109 -2.04 -37.45 19.63
CA GLU A 109 -1.47 -38.40 20.60
C GLU A 109 -1.00 -37.71 21.89
N ILE A 110 -0.68 -36.41 21.82
CA ILE A 110 -0.16 -35.63 22.95
C ILE A 110 -1.21 -34.64 23.48
N PHE A 111 -1.98 -34.05 22.58
CA PHE A 111 -2.95 -32.99 22.84
C PHE A 111 -4.31 -33.39 22.26
N GLU A 112 -5.14 -34.07 23.06
CA GLU A 112 -6.45 -34.58 22.64
C GLU A 112 -7.41 -33.46 22.18
N GLU A 113 -7.20 -32.23 22.65
CA GLU A 113 -7.97 -31.05 22.28
C GLU A 113 -7.71 -30.57 20.83
N VAL A 114 -6.60 -30.98 20.20
CA VAL A 114 -6.24 -30.54 18.84
C VAL A 114 -7.08 -31.31 17.82
N SER A 115 -8.07 -30.66 17.22
CA SER A 115 -8.94 -31.30 16.23
C SER A 115 -8.31 -31.41 14.84
N LYS A 116 -7.56 -30.38 14.41
CA LYS A 116 -6.96 -30.28 13.07
C LYS A 116 -5.84 -29.23 13.04
N LEU A 117 -4.68 -29.61 12.49
CA LEU A 117 -3.67 -28.69 11.98
C LEU A 117 -3.88 -28.49 10.46
N SER A 118 -3.56 -27.32 9.93
CA SER A 118 -3.67 -27.04 8.49
C SER A 118 -2.46 -26.27 7.99
N LEU A 119 -1.80 -26.83 6.98
CA LEU A 119 -0.71 -26.19 6.25
C LEU A 119 -1.29 -25.43 5.06
N GLY A 120 -0.83 -24.19 4.86
CA GLY A 120 -1.27 -23.33 3.78
C GLY A 120 -0.17 -22.38 3.35
N LEU A 121 -0.26 -21.90 2.11
CA LEU A 121 0.61 -20.83 1.62
C LEU A 121 0.09 -19.47 2.12
N PRO A 122 0.96 -18.47 2.32
CA PRO A 122 0.56 -17.15 2.82
C PRO A 122 -0.13 -16.29 1.75
N PHE A 123 -0.48 -16.85 0.60
CA PHE A 123 -1.12 -16.15 -0.51
C PHE A 123 -2.08 -17.09 -1.25
N ASN A 124 -3.09 -16.49 -1.88
CA ASN A 124 -4.05 -17.19 -2.75
C ASN A 124 -4.31 -16.46 -4.07
N SER A 125 -3.68 -15.30 -4.27
CA SER A 125 -3.83 -14.44 -5.43
C SER A 125 -2.58 -13.59 -5.61
N LEU A 126 -2.48 -12.88 -6.73
CA LEU A 126 -1.40 -11.94 -6.98
C LEU A 126 -1.39 -10.81 -5.93
N GLU A 127 -2.56 -10.34 -5.49
CA GLU A 127 -2.65 -9.24 -4.52
C GLU A 127 -2.12 -9.66 -3.16
N THR A 128 -2.50 -10.85 -2.69
CA THR A 128 -1.98 -11.42 -1.44
C THR A 128 -0.50 -11.77 -1.59
N LEU A 129 -0.06 -12.27 -2.74
CA LEU A 129 1.36 -12.52 -3.01
C LEU A 129 2.20 -11.23 -2.96
N ILE A 130 1.73 -10.15 -3.58
CA ILE A 130 2.43 -8.85 -3.58
C ILE A 130 2.48 -8.25 -2.17
N SER A 131 1.45 -8.48 -1.35
CA SER A 131 1.48 -8.07 0.06
C SER A 131 2.54 -8.81 0.90
N GLU A 132 3.04 -9.95 0.42
CA GLU A 132 4.13 -10.72 1.06
C GLU A 132 5.50 -10.47 0.40
N LEU A 133 5.65 -9.39 -0.38
CA LEU A 133 6.92 -9.04 -1.01
C LEU A 133 8.05 -8.90 0.01
N LYS A 134 9.15 -9.61 -0.24
CA LYS A 134 10.41 -9.43 0.46
C LYS A 134 11.23 -8.39 -0.29
N ILE A 135 11.71 -7.39 0.44
CA ILE A 135 12.59 -6.37 -0.12
C ILE A 135 13.99 -6.64 0.39
N GLU A 136 14.89 -6.85 -0.55
CA GLU A 136 16.28 -7.16 -0.31
C GLU A 136 17.14 -6.11 -0.99
N ILE A 137 18.26 -5.78 -0.36
CA ILE A 137 19.26 -4.88 -0.93
C ILE A 137 20.56 -5.66 -1.03
N ALA A 138 21.11 -5.70 -2.24
CA ALA A 138 22.43 -6.26 -2.50
C ALA A 138 23.48 -5.15 -2.41
N ASP A 139 24.43 -5.33 -1.49
CA ASP A 139 25.70 -4.58 -1.44
C ASP A 139 26.85 -5.56 -1.74
N GLU A 140 27.54 -6.06 -0.72
CA GLU A 140 28.41 -7.23 -0.81
C GLU A 140 27.60 -8.53 -0.67
N TYR A 141 26.46 -8.47 0.03
CA TYR A 141 25.57 -9.59 0.25
C TYR A 141 24.11 -9.17 0.01
N GLN A 142 23.32 -10.10 -0.55
CA GLN A 142 21.88 -9.93 -0.67
C GLN A 142 21.23 -10.22 0.69
N THR A 143 20.72 -9.18 1.34
CA THR A 143 20.05 -9.33 2.64
C THR A 143 18.75 -8.53 2.68
N PRO A 144 17.78 -8.91 3.54
CA PRO A 144 16.54 -8.15 3.74
C PRO A 144 16.82 -6.71 4.13
N ILE A 145 16.01 -5.77 3.65
CA ILE A 145 16.13 -4.34 3.99
C ILE A 145 16.08 -4.11 5.50
N SER A 146 15.30 -4.90 6.24
CA SER A 146 15.19 -4.86 7.70
C SER A 146 16.51 -5.20 8.42
N SER A 147 17.43 -5.88 7.76
CA SER A 147 18.77 -6.19 8.29
C SER A 147 19.80 -5.09 8.02
N LYS A 148 19.47 -4.11 7.16
CA LYS A 148 20.38 -3.00 6.82
C LYS A 148 20.32 -1.91 7.87
N GLY A 149 21.30 -1.01 7.90
CA GLY A 149 21.31 0.14 8.82
C GLY A 149 20.10 1.06 8.60
N ALA A 150 19.62 1.68 9.69
CA ALA A 150 18.41 2.52 9.70
C ALA A 150 18.44 3.66 8.66
N GLY A 151 19.60 4.25 8.37
CA GLY A 151 19.71 5.26 7.32
C GLY A 151 19.41 4.73 5.90
N LEU A 152 19.86 3.51 5.57
CA LEU A 152 19.60 2.89 4.27
C LEU A 152 18.13 2.48 4.17
N GLN A 153 17.60 1.90 5.23
CA GLN A 153 16.19 1.61 5.43
C GLN A 153 15.32 2.83 5.11
N THR A 154 15.49 3.94 5.83
CA THR A 154 14.70 5.17 5.65
C THR A 154 14.85 5.75 4.24
N SER A 155 16.07 5.76 3.70
CA SER A 155 16.32 6.27 2.33
C SER A 155 15.58 5.44 1.29
N SER A 156 15.64 4.11 1.39
CA SER A 156 14.95 3.19 0.48
C SER A 156 13.43 3.37 0.53
N LEU A 157 12.85 3.57 1.71
CA LEU A 157 11.42 3.89 1.84
C LEU A 157 11.10 5.19 1.08
N ILE A 158 11.87 6.26 1.28
CA ILE A 158 11.63 7.55 0.61
C ILE A 158 11.73 7.41 -0.91
N PHE A 159 12.71 6.66 -1.42
CA PHE A 159 12.82 6.40 -2.86
C PHE A 159 11.66 5.57 -3.39
N LEU A 160 11.16 4.60 -2.62
CA LEU A 160 9.98 3.84 -2.98
C LEU A 160 8.73 4.73 -3.04
N LEU A 161 8.56 5.66 -2.09
CA LEU A 161 7.48 6.63 -2.13
C LEU A 161 7.57 7.54 -3.35
N LYS A 162 8.79 7.94 -3.75
CA LYS A 162 8.98 8.66 -5.02
C LYS A 162 8.53 7.83 -6.19
N TYR A 163 9.03 6.60 -6.29
CA TYR A 163 8.68 5.70 -7.38
C TYR A 163 7.16 5.54 -7.47
N ILE A 164 6.48 5.43 -6.33
CA ILE A 164 5.03 5.41 -6.28
C ILE A 164 4.42 6.70 -6.82
N ALA A 165 4.85 7.86 -6.33
CA ALA A 165 4.32 9.15 -6.77
C ALA A 165 4.51 9.36 -8.30
N ASP A 166 5.67 9.01 -8.83
CA ASP A 166 6.04 9.21 -10.24
C ASP A 166 5.30 8.27 -11.19
N ASN A 167 5.00 7.05 -10.76
CA ASN A 167 4.47 5.98 -11.61
C ASN A 167 3.01 5.66 -11.33
N TYR A 168 2.39 6.27 -10.32
CA TYR A 168 1.00 5.98 -10.01
C TYR A 168 0.10 6.38 -11.20
N PRO A 169 -0.76 5.46 -11.70
CA PRO A 169 -1.56 5.74 -12.88
C PRO A 169 -2.47 6.95 -12.69
N GLN A 170 -2.22 8.03 -13.43
CA GLN A 170 -3.08 9.21 -13.49
C GLN A 170 -4.08 9.05 -14.64
N ARG A 171 -5.37 9.21 -14.36
CA ARG A 171 -6.41 9.17 -15.39
C ARG A 171 -7.02 10.56 -15.55
N HIS A 172 -7.42 10.91 -16.77
CA HIS A 172 -8.03 12.20 -17.07
C HIS A 172 -9.23 12.54 -16.15
N ASN A 173 -9.97 11.50 -15.73
CA ASN A 173 -11.17 11.64 -14.89
C ASN A 173 -10.92 11.28 -13.42
N SER A 174 -9.69 10.95 -13.04
CA SER A 174 -9.31 10.58 -11.67
C SER A 174 -7.83 10.87 -11.48
N ILE A 175 -7.57 12.05 -10.93
CA ILE A 175 -6.24 12.47 -10.50
C ILE A 175 -6.08 12.00 -9.06
N SER A 176 -4.99 11.29 -8.77
CA SER A 176 -4.64 10.91 -7.40
C SER A 176 -3.50 11.79 -6.91
N THR A 177 -3.75 12.56 -5.86
CA THR A 177 -2.76 13.35 -5.14
C THR A 177 -2.38 12.63 -3.86
N TYR A 178 -1.09 12.37 -3.69
CA TYR A 178 -0.56 11.78 -2.47
C TYR A 178 -0.12 12.85 -1.48
N ILE A 179 -0.50 12.68 -0.22
CA ILE A 179 0.00 13.48 0.90
C ILE A 179 0.69 12.52 1.86
N TRP A 180 2.02 12.55 1.85
CA TRP A 180 2.86 11.75 2.74
C TRP A 180 3.23 12.56 3.97
N ALA A 181 2.79 12.12 5.15
CA ALA A 181 3.25 12.64 6.43
C ALA A 181 4.32 11.69 6.96
N ILE A 182 5.59 12.10 6.83
CA ILE A 182 6.75 11.29 7.23
C ILE A 182 7.33 11.89 8.50
N GLU A 183 7.44 11.10 9.56
CA GLU A 183 8.13 11.50 10.77
C GLU A 183 9.64 11.36 10.62
N GLU A 184 10.37 12.34 11.15
CA GLU A 184 11.84 12.45 11.16
C GLU A 184 12.53 11.71 10.00
N PRO A 185 12.24 12.06 8.73
CA PRO A 185 12.83 11.37 7.59
C PRO A 185 14.37 11.41 7.63
N GLU A 186 14.95 12.39 8.32
CA GLU A 186 16.39 12.59 8.49
C GLU A 186 17.03 11.75 9.60
N SER A 187 16.21 11.10 10.43
CA SER A 187 16.70 10.27 11.52
C SER A 187 17.58 9.15 10.98
N PHE A 188 18.68 8.89 11.70
CA PHE A 188 19.70 7.89 11.36
C PHE A 188 20.56 8.17 10.12
N LEU A 189 20.41 9.35 9.48
CA LEU A 189 21.28 9.78 8.39
C LEU A 189 22.41 10.69 8.87
N HIS A 190 23.61 10.55 8.29
CA HIS A 190 24.67 11.53 8.47
C HIS A 190 24.26 12.91 7.91
N PRO A 191 24.76 14.04 8.46
CA PRO A 191 24.37 15.39 8.03
C PRO A 191 24.51 15.68 6.53
N ARG A 192 25.48 15.04 5.85
CA ARG A 192 25.59 15.12 4.38
C ARG A 192 24.41 14.46 3.68
N LYS A 193 24.00 13.28 4.14
CA LYS A 193 22.87 12.51 3.61
C LYS A 193 21.52 13.14 3.93
N GLN A 194 21.38 13.78 5.09
CA GLN A 194 20.20 14.59 5.41
C GLN A 194 19.98 15.72 4.39
N ARG A 195 21.05 16.44 4.02
CA ARG A 195 20.99 17.49 2.98
C ARG A 195 20.64 16.93 1.60
N GLU A 196 21.19 15.79 1.22
CA GLU A 196 20.84 15.10 -0.03
C GLU A 196 19.35 14.70 -0.04
N MET A 197 18.88 14.08 1.04
CA MET A 197 17.49 13.67 1.19
C MET A 197 16.52 14.85 1.19
N ALA A 198 16.84 15.96 1.86
CA ALA A 198 16.01 17.17 1.83
C ALA A 198 15.87 17.72 0.40
N ARG A 199 16.92 17.65 -0.43
CA ARG A 199 16.84 18.03 -1.85
C ARG A 199 15.95 17.07 -2.64
N THR A 200 16.07 15.77 -2.39
CA THR A 200 15.21 14.75 -3.00
C THR A 200 13.75 14.97 -2.64
N LEU A 201 13.41 15.17 -1.36
CA LEU A 201 12.03 15.48 -0.94
C LEU A 201 11.52 16.78 -1.56
N LYS A 202 12.35 17.82 -1.67
CA LYS A 202 11.98 19.06 -2.36
C LYS A 202 11.71 18.86 -3.86
N SER A 203 12.42 17.93 -4.51
CA SER A 203 12.10 17.59 -5.90
C SER A 203 10.71 16.97 -6.04
N PHE A 204 10.23 16.23 -5.02
CA PHE A 204 8.90 15.61 -5.04
C PHE A 204 7.77 16.63 -5.02
N THR A 205 8.00 17.81 -4.42
CA THR A 205 6.98 18.86 -4.31
C THR A 205 6.84 19.74 -5.54
N ASN A 206 7.81 19.71 -6.46
CA ASN A 206 7.81 20.55 -7.66
C ASN A 206 7.17 19.88 -8.88
N GLU A 207 6.82 18.59 -8.77
CA GLU A 207 6.10 17.83 -9.79
C GLU A 207 4.58 17.95 -9.53
N ILE A 208 4.00 19.09 -9.95
CA ILE A 208 2.54 19.29 -10.11
C ILE A 208 2.30 19.97 -11.46
#